data_AF-A0A3M0WG19-F1
#
_entry.id   AF-A0A3M0WG19-F1
#
_cell.length_a   1.000
_cell.length_b   1.000
_cell.length_c   1.000
_cell.angle_alpha   90.00
_cell.angle_beta   90.00
_cell.angle_gamma   90.00
#
_symmetry.space_group_name_H-M   'P 1'
#
loop_
_entity.id
_entity.type
_entity.pdbx_description
1 polymer ?
#
loop_
_entity_poly.entity_id
_entity_poly.type
_entity_poly.pdbx_seq_one_letter_code
_entity_poly.pdbx_strand_id
1 'polypeptide(L)'
;MKITPYWDFKNLNQIRKPEDVAKEFESMFVRMLMKEFRKSIPEGLFNSSFSSKMYLDMFDMQISEAIASSDKLGLKSYILNALETYNRYSGE
;
A
#
# COMPACT_ATOMS: atom_id res chain seq x y z
N MET A 1 10.97 33.75 -8.65
CA MET A 1 11.18 32.32 -8.37
C MET A 1 11.08 32.13 -6.86
N LYS A 2 10.11 31.35 -6.35
CA LYS A 2 10.03 31.06 -4.91
C LYS A 2 10.90 29.85 -4.63
N ILE A 3 11.95 30.02 -3.84
CA ILE A 3 12.82 28.93 -3.39
C ILE A 3 12.24 28.44 -2.06
N THR A 4 11.63 27.25 -2.08
CA THR A 4 11.16 26.58 -0.87
C THR A 4 12.29 25.70 -0.32
N PRO A 5 12.85 26.00 0.86
CA PRO A 5 13.92 25.22 1.43
C PRO A 5 13.43 23.85 1.94
N TYR A 6 14.32 22.85 2.00
CA TYR A 6 13.97 21.48 2.42
C TYR A 6 13.48 21.38 3.87
N TRP A 7 13.71 22.41 4.68
CA TRP A 7 13.27 22.53 6.07
C TRP A 7 12.00 23.37 6.25
N ASP A 8 11.33 23.81 5.17
CA ASP A 8 10.06 24.54 5.26
C ASP A 8 8.91 23.60 5.57
N PHE A 9 8.59 23.48 6.86
CA PHE A 9 7.61 22.52 7.34
C PHE A 9 6.15 22.94 7.15
N LYS A 10 5.88 24.19 6.73
CA LYS A 10 4.50 24.67 6.53
C LYS A 10 3.76 23.94 5.41
N ASN A 11 4.50 23.32 4.49
CA ASN A 11 3.95 22.51 3.39
C ASN A 11 4.07 20.99 3.63
N LEU A 12 4.46 20.51 4.82
CA LEU A 12 4.51 19.06 5.10
C LEU A 12 3.14 18.40 4.97
N ASN A 13 2.08 19.12 5.34
CA ASN A 13 0.69 18.68 5.17
C ASN A 13 0.27 18.54 3.70
N GLN A 14 1.11 18.98 2.74
CA GLN A 14 0.92 18.82 1.30
C GLN A 14 1.82 17.75 0.67
N ILE A 15 2.69 17.08 1.43
CA ILE A 15 3.64 16.13 0.81
C ILE A 15 2.92 14.92 0.20
N ARG A 16 1.88 14.39 0.88
CA ARG A 16 0.96 13.37 0.34
C ARG A 16 -0.41 13.48 1.02
N LYS A 17 -1.49 13.26 0.26
CA LYS A 17 -2.83 13.27 0.83
C LYS A 17 -3.09 11.97 1.59
N PRO A 18 -3.91 11.97 2.67
CA PRO A 18 -4.26 10.74 3.40
C PRO A 18 -4.82 9.64 2.49
N GLU A 19 -5.52 10.00 1.41
CA GLU A 19 -6.07 9.08 0.42
C GLU A 19 -4.96 8.34 -0.35
N ASP A 20 -3.89 9.04 -0.71
CA ASP A 20 -2.76 8.47 -1.45
C ASP A 20 -2.00 7.48 -0.56
N VAL A 21 -1.80 7.85 0.71
CA VAL A 21 -1.16 6.99 1.71
C VAL A 21 -2.02 5.75 1.99
N ALA A 22 -3.33 5.92 2.22
CA ALA A 22 -4.25 4.81 2.47
C ALA A 22 -4.29 3.82 1.28
N LYS A 23 -4.21 4.33 0.03
CA LYS A 23 -4.11 3.50 -1.17
C LYS A 23 -2.80 2.72 -1.23
N GLU A 24 -1.67 3.34 -0.91
CA GLU A 24 -0.37 2.64 -0.84
C GLU A 24 -0.37 1.52 0.22
N PHE A 25 -0.99 1.77 1.38
CA PHE A 25 -1.17 0.76 2.41
C PHE A 25 -2.04 -0.41 1.94
N GLU A 26 -3.14 -0.13 1.22
CA GLU A 26 -3.96 -1.18 0.62
C GLU A 26 -3.16 -2.04 -0.37
N SER A 27 -2.36 -1.43 -1.26
CA SER A 27 -1.45 -2.16 -2.17
C SER A 27 -0.48 -3.07 -1.41
N MET A 28 0.11 -2.58 -0.32
CA MET A 28 1.03 -3.37 0.49
C MET A 28 0.32 -4.54 1.17
N PHE A 29 -0.88 -4.31 1.71
CA PHE A 29 -1.69 -5.36 2.33
C PHE A 29 -2.06 -6.46 1.33
N VAL A 30 -2.47 -6.09 0.11
CA VAL A 30 -2.76 -7.05 -0.97
C VAL A 30 -1.52 -7.86 -1.29
N ARG A 31 -0.36 -7.23 -1.40
CA ARG A 31 0.89 -7.94 -1.67
C ARG A 31 1.22 -8.96 -0.58
N MET A 32 1.00 -8.61 0.68
CA MET A 32 1.17 -9.54 1.80
C MET A 32 0.17 -10.69 1.72
N LEU A 33 -1.10 -10.39 1.45
CA LEU A 33 -2.15 -11.38 1.28
C LEU A 33 -1.83 -12.36 0.14
N MET A 34 -1.42 -11.87 -1.03
CA MET A 34 -1.03 -12.72 -2.17
C MET A 34 0.19 -13.58 -1.85
N LYS A 35 1.17 -13.02 -1.12
CA LYS A 35 2.34 -13.77 -0.66
C LYS A 35 1.97 -14.89 0.30
N GLU A 36 1.07 -14.64 1.26
CA GLU A 36 0.59 -15.69 2.18
C GLU A 36 -0.26 -16.74 1.46
N PHE A 37 -1.12 -16.35 0.53
CA PHE A 37 -1.85 -17.30 -0.33
C PHE A 37 -0.87 -18.19 -1.12
N ARG A 38 0.19 -17.63 -1.69
CA ARG A 38 1.20 -18.41 -2.43
C ARG A 38 1.95 -19.39 -1.52
N LYS A 39 2.30 -18.98 -0.30
CA LYS A 39 2.91 -19.89 0.69
C LYS A 39 1.99 -21.05 1.08
N SER A 40 0.67 -20.84 1.04
CA SER A 40 -0.30 -21.90 1.33
C SER A 40 -0.43 -22.93 0.20
N ILE A 41 0.02 -22.59 -1.03
CA ILE A 41 0.07 -23.52 -2.15
C ILE A 41 1.32 -24.40 -1.99
N PRO A 42 1.20 -25.74 -2.01
CA PRO A 42 2.35 -26.64 -1.91
C PRO A 42 3.40 -26.33 -2.97
N GLU A 43 4.69 -26.32 -2.59
CA GLU A 43 5.76 -26.11 -3.56
C GLU A 43 5.80 -27.26 -4.58
N GLY A 44 5.27 -27.02 -5.79
CA GLY A 44 5.49 -27.89 -6.93
C GLY A 44 6.90 -27.72 -7.52
N LEU A 45 7.31 -28.66 -8.37
CA LEU A 45 8.63 -28.74 -9.02
C LEU A 45 9.09 -27.46 -9.76
N PHE A 46 8.21 -26.49 -10.00
CA PHE A 46 8.46 -25.24 -10.74
C PHE A 46 8.78 -24.00 -9.87
N ASN A 47 8.67 -24.07 -8.54
CA ASN A 47 8.80 -22.91 -7.64
C ASN A 47 10.20 -22.75 -6.99
N SER A 48 11.15 -23.62 -7.29
CA SER A 48 12.42 -23.70 -6.55
C SER A 48 13.54 -22.82 -7.10
N SER A 49 13.47 -22.36 -8.35
CA SER A 49 14.52 -21.51 -8.95
C SER A 49 14.43 -20.05 -8.48
N PHE A 50 15.58 -19.44 -8.22
CA PHE A 50 15.70 -18.02 -7.85
C PHE A 50 15.04 -17.08 -8.87
N SER A 51 15.24 -17.34 -10.16
CA SER A 51 14.63 -16.52 -11.24
C SER A 51 13.09 -16.60 -11.22
N SER A 52 12.54 -17.77 -10.88
CA SER A 52 11.09 -17.97 -10.77
C SER A 52 10.53 -17.14 -9.60
N LYS A 53 11.18 -17.21 -8.44
CA LYS A 53 10.78 -16.41 -7.25
C LYS A 53 10.82 -14.91 -7.54
N MET A 54 11.88 -14.43 -8.18
CA MET A 54 12.02 -13.02 -8.55
C MET A 54 10.92 -12.57 -9.53
N TYR A 55 10.61 -13.37 -10.56
CA TYR A 55 9.52 -13.07 -11.49
C TYR A 55 8.16 -13.01 -10.77
N LEU A 56 7.90 -13.99 -9.90
CA LEU A 56 6.65 -14.05 -9.12
C LEU A 56 6.52 -12.86 -8.18
N ASP A 57 7.60 -12.42 -7.53
CA ASP A 57 7.59 -11.22 -6.68
C ASP A 57 7.26 -9.96 -7.50
N MET A 58 7.84 -9.81 -8.70
CA MET A 58 7.52 -8.71 -9.62
C MET A 58 6.07 -8.75 -10.10
N PHE A 59 5.56 -9.95 -10.40
CA PHE A 59 4.17 -10.16 -10.79
C PHE A 59 3.22 -9.80 -9.65
N ASP A 60 3.49 -10.28 -8.44
CA ASP A 60 2.69 -10.00 -7.25
C ASP A 60 2.67 -8.49 -6.95
N MET A 61 3.78 -7.77 -7.19
CA MET A 61 3.82 -6.30 -7.07
C MET A 61 2.84 -5.62 -8.04
N GLN A 62 2.87 -5.95 -9.33
CA GLN A 62 2.00 -5.33 -10.33
C GLN A 62 0.52 -5.67 -10.13
N ILE A 63 0.21 -6.92 -9.80
CA ILE A 63 -1.17 -7.33 -9.53
C ILE A 63 -1.69 -6.64 -8.27
N SER A 64 -0.86 -6.50 -7.22
CA SER A 64 -1.26 -5.81 -5.99
C SER A 64 -1.59 -4.34 -6.23
N GLU A 65 -0.80 -3.64 -7.05
CA GLU A 65 -1.08 -2.27 -7.47
C GLU A 65 -2.37 -2.15 -8.28
N ALA A 66 -2.64 -3.11 -9.18
CA ALA A 66 -3.86 -3.13 -9.97
C ALA A 66 -5.10 -3.39 -9.10
N ILE A 67 -5.01 -4.32 -8.15
CA ILE A 67 -6.09 -4.64 -7.22
C ILE A 67 -6.38 -3.46 -6.29
N ALA A 68 -5.35 -2.86 -5.68
CA ALA A 68 -5.55 -1.70 -4.81
C ALA A 68 -6.02 -0.47 -5.60
N SER A 69 -5.63 -0.33 -6.87
CA SER A 69 -6.17 0.72 -7.74
C SER A 69 -7.64 0.53 -8.10
N SER A 70 -8.20 -0.66 -7.91
CA SER A 70 -9.63 -0.90 -8.11
C SER A 70 -10.49 -0.41 -6.93
N ASP A 71 -9.88 -0.02 -5.80
CA ASP A 71 -10.56 0.43 -4.56
C ASP A 71 -11.59 -0.60 -4.01
N LYS A 72 -11.58 -1.85 -4.48
CA LYS A 72 -12.62 -2.86 -4.16
C LYS A 72 -12.46 -3.55 -2.81
N LEU A 73 -11.30 -3.45 -2.17
CA LEU A 73 -11.03 -4.15 -0.91
C LEU A 73 -11.53 -3.38 0.32
N GLY A 74 -11.78 -2.08 0.19
CA GLY A 74 -12.37 -1.26 1.24
C GLY A 74 -11.43 -0.95 2.41
N LEU A 75 -10.16 -1.38 2.36
CA LEU A 75 -9.18 -1.08 3.41
C LEU A 75 -8.82 0.41 3.38
N LYS A 76 -8.68 1.00 2.18
CA LYS A 76 -8.51 2.44 2.03
C LYS A 76 -9.60 3.23 2.76
N SER A 77 -10.88 2.90 2.51
CA SER A 77 -12.00 3.58 3.19
C SER A 77 -12.00 3.37 4.70
N TYR A 78 -11.63 2.17 5.15
CA TYR A 78 -11.52 1.88 6.58
C TYR A 78 -10.45 2.74 7.27
N ILE A 79 -9.28 2.89 6.65
CA ILE A 79 -8.19 3.73 7.17
C ILE A 79 -8.62 5.20 7.22
N LEU A 80 -9.26 5.72 6.15
CA LEU A 80 -9.73 7.10 6.11
C LEU A 80 -10.78 7.38 7.18
N ASN A 81 -11.74 6.46 7.37
CA ASN A 81 -12.74 6.57 8.43
C ASN A 81 -12.10 6.55 9.83
N ALA A 82 -11.09 5.71 10.04
CA ALA A 82 -10.35 5.66 11.31
C ALA A 82 -9.58 6.96 11.58
N LEU A 83 -8.95 7.55 10.55
CA LEU A 83 -8.28 8.85 10.66
C LEU A 83 -9.28 9.98 10.94
N GLU A 84 -10.43 9.98 10.28
CA GLU A 84 -11.50 10.96 10.54
C GLU A 84 -12.00 10.84 11.99
N THR A 85 -12.22 9.61 12.44
CA THR A 85 -12.64 9.31 13.81
C THR A 85 -11.58 9.77 14.82
N TYR A 86 -10.30 9.47 14.57
CA TYR A 86 -9.19 9.93 15.41
C TYR A 86 -9.15 11.45 15.49
N ASN A 87 -9.19 12.16 14.37
CA ASN A 87 -9.18 13.62 14.33
C ASN A 87 -10.37 14.24 15.08
N ARG A 88 -11.52 13.57 15.08
CA ARG A 88 -12.73 14.00 15.80
C ARG A 88 -12.57 13.91 17.31
N TYR A 89 -11.87 12.89 17.80
CA TYR A 89 -11.65 12.66 19.24
C TYR A 89 -10.32 13.20 19.77
N SER A 90 -9.33 13.46 18.90
CA SER A 90 -8.05 14.09 19.26
C SER A 90 -8.09 15.61 19.20
N GLY A 91 -9.27 16.19 18.95
CA GLY A 91 -9.52 17.64 18.93
C GLY A 91 -9.84 18.24 20.30
N GLU A 92 -9.68 17.49 21.39
CA GLU A 92 -9.50 17.99 22.76
C GLU A 92 -8.00 18.09 23.09
#